data_AF-A0A6N2JKC9-F1
#
_entry.id   AF-A0A6N2JKC9-F1
#
_cell.length_a   1.000
_cell.length_b   1.000
_cell.length_c   1.000
_cell.angle_alpha   90.00
_cell.angle_beta   90.00
_cell.angle_gamma   90.00
#
_symmetry.space_group_name_H-M   'P 1'
#
loop_
_entity.id
_entity.type
_entity.pdbx_description
1 polymer ?
#
loop_
_entity_poly.entity_id
_entity_poly.type
_entity_poly.pdbx_seq_one_letter_code
_entity_poly.pdbx_strand_id
1 'polypeptide(L)'
;MCFSFLSKLIKDGKEVVLLTRKNNFKGRDIESFLSNIIKKLKIANTHKQLVTISTAHQFKGKEGQVIILLDTESYPLIHPDLLFSRIFGDSIDKVVDDERRLFYVALTRAKEHLFIVVDGGTIPPFVEELTKKITIPTFNWLLYPSPIDEIRYITIKIANQTNQKGTIAIKDQLSADGYKYGSKPSPHWYRTYFAQDILAQSSRLEFLSNSIWGSQSNGIEVHFCDEQDQALATYSANNGNWTCEFDNFPELKLDVQNLSS
;
A
#
# COMPACT_ATOMS: atom_id res chain seq x y z
N MET A 1 0.03 3.75 3.90
CA MET A 1 0.49 5.03 4.47
C MET A 1 -0.43 6.22 4.22
N CYS A 2 -0.88 6.53 2.99
CA CYS A 2 -1.73 7.72 2.75
C CYS A 2 -3.17 7.66 3.35
N PHE A 3 -3.66 6.47 3.68
CA PHE A 3 -5.08 6.26 3.98
C PHE A 3 -5.52 6.74 5.38
N SER A 4 -4.67 6.63 6.40
CA SER A 4 -4.93 7.18 7.76
C SER A 4 -5.15 8.67 7.73
N PHE A 5 -4.25 9.37 7.07
CA PHE A 5 -4.28 10.80 6.93
C PHE A 5 -5.58 11.25 6.25
N LEU A 6 -5.95 10.61 5.13
CA LEU A 6 -7.20 10.87 4.44
C LEU A 6 -8.43 10.62 5.34
N SER A 7 -8.43 9.50 6.09
CA SER A 7 -9.52 9.20 7.03
C SER A 7 -9.65 10.25 8.12
N LYS A 8 -8.53 10.76 8.66
CA LYS A 8 -8.54 11.82 9.67
C LYS A 8 -9.11 13.13 9.12
N LEU A 9 -8.65 13.59 7.95
CA LEU A 9 -9.20 14.78 7.31
C LEU A 9 -10.73 14.71 7.13
N ILE A 10 -11.21 13.55 6.67
CA ILE A 10 -12.64 13.32 6.45
C ILE A 10 -13.42 13.30 7.77
N LYS A 11 -12.86 12.70 8.83
CA LYS A 11 -13.46 12.72 10.19
C LYS A 11 -13.51 14.13 10.77
N ASP A 12 -12.52 14.96 10.45
CA ASP A 12 -12.47 16.39 10.82
C ASP A 12 -13.40 17.25 9.95
N GLY A 13 -14.20 16.63 9.07
CA GLY A 13 -15.18 17.31 8.22
C GLY A 13 -14.58 18.06 7.03
N LYS A 14 -13.30 17.80 6.70
CA LYS A 14 -12.61 18.46 5.58
C LYS A 14 -13.03 17.87 4.24
N GLU A 15 -13.28 18.73 3.27
CA GLU A 15 -13.46 18.33 1.87
C GLU A 15 -12.08 18.07 1.23
N VAL A 16 -11.86 16.84 0.78
CA VAL A 16 -10.60 16.40 0.18
C VAL A 16 -10.82 16.05 -1.29
N VAL A 17 -10.04 16.68 -2.17
CA VAL A 17 -10.03 16.39 -3.60
C VAL A 17 -8.71 15.74 -3.97
N LEU A 18 -8.79 14.52 -4.51
CA LEU A 18 -7.66 13.84 -5.11
C LEU A 18 -7.53 14.31 -6.56
N LEU A 19 -6.39 14.90 -6.93
CA LEU A 19 -6.13 15.31 -8.31
C LEU A 19 -5.10 14.41 -8.97
N THR A 20 -5.37 13.95 -10.18
CA THR A 20 -4.43 13.17 -10.99
C THR A 20 -4.12 13.89 -12.30
N ARG A 21 -3.02 13.51 -12.98
CA ARG A 21 -2.78 13.96 -14.36
C ARG A 21 -3.71 13.28 -15.36
N LYS A 22 -3.92 11.97 -15.18
CA LYS A 22 -4.61 11.07 -16.11
C LYS A 22 -5.91 10.55 -15.49
N ASN A 23 -6.87 10.18 -16.33
CA ASN A 23 -8.09 9.47 -15.91
C ASN A 23 -7.83 8.01 -15.47
N ASN A 24 -6.60 7.53 -15.60
CA ASN A 24 -6.17 6.25 -15.08
C ASN A 24 -5.02 6.47 -14.09
N PHE A 25 -5.13 5.85 -12.92
CA PHE A 25 -4.09 5.84 -11.91
C PHE A 25 -3.79 4.40 -11.47
N LYS A 26 -2.51 4.01 -11.57
CA LYS A 26 -2.04 2.65 -11.24
C LYS A 26 -2.81 1.52 -11.96
N GLY A 27 -3.08 1.71 -13.26
CA GLY A 27 -3.71 0.71 -14.12
C GLY A 27 -5.22 0.58 -13.95
N ARG A 28 -5.87 1.53 -13.26
CA ARG A 28 -7.32 1.56 -13.05
C ARG A 28 -7.87 2.96 -13.30
N ASP A 29 -9.12 3.01 -13.73
CA ASP A 29 -9.89 4.25 -13.79
C ASP A 29 -9.94 4.94 -12.41
N ILE A 30 -9.92 6.28 -12.40
CA ILE A 30 -9.87 7.09 -11.17
C ILE A 30 -11.10 6.90 -10.27
N GLU A 31 -12.30 6.71 -10.83
CA GLU A 31 -13.51 6.47 -10.03
C GLU A 31 -13.48 5.09 -9.37
N SER A 32 -12.98 4.09 -10.10
CA SER A 32 -12.70 2.77 -9.52
C SER A 32 -11.65 2.85 -8.41
N PHE A 33 -10.62 3.67 -8.59
CA PHE A 33 -9.61 3.91 -7.56
C PHE A 33 -10.21 4.57 -6.31
N LEU A 34 -11.01 5.62 -6.46
CA LEU A 34 -11.72 6.28 -5.35
C LEU A 34 -12.66 5.31 -4.63
N SER A 35 -13.46 4.54 -5.37
CA SER A 35 -14.36 3.54 -4.82
C SER A 35 -13.62 2.50 -3.96
N ASN A 36 -12.45 2.07 -4.42
CA ASN A 36 -11.58 1.17 -3.66
C ASN A 36 -11.04 1.83 -2.38
N ILE A 37 -10.67 3.11 -2.41
CA ILE A 37 -10.25 3.86 -1.21
C ILE A 37 -11.39 3.93 -0.21
N ILE A 38 -12.58 4.36 -0.65
CA ILE A 38 -13.78 4.50 0.19
C ILE A 38 -14.10 3.16 0.87
N LYS A 39 -14.10 2.06 0.10
CA LYS A 39 -14.33 0.71 0.63
C LYS A 39 -13.26 0.28 1.61
N LYS A 40 -11.97 0.46 1.28
CA LYS A 40 -10.85 0.07 2.14
C LYS A 40 -10.86 0.82 3.46
N LEU A 41 -11.19 2.12 3.43
CA LEU A 41 -11.24 2.99 4.59
C LEU A 41 -12.54 2.90 5.40
N LYS A 42 -13.50 2.07 4.97
CA LYS A 42 -14.83 1.96 5.61
C LYS A 42 -15.46 3.33 5.85
N ILE A 43 -15.34 4.26 4.88
CA ILE A 43 -15.86 5.62 5.02
C ILE A 43 -17.39 5.54 5.09
N ALA A 44 -17.96 6.10 6.17
CA ALA A 44 -19.40 6.15 6.37
C ALA A 44 -20.10 6.82 5.18
N ASN A 45 -21.30 6.36 4.84
CA ASN A 45 -22.07 6.92 3.72
C ASN A 45 -22.26 8.44 3.86
N THR A 46 -22.41 8.93 5.09
CA THR A 46 -22.55 10.35 5.43
C THR A 46 -21.33 11.21 5.11
N HIS A 47 -20.16 10.61 4.90
CA HIS A 47 -18.89 11.31 4.65
C HIS A 47 -18.34 11.04 3.25
N LYS A 48 -19.02 10.25 2.41
CA LYS A 48 -18.53 9.91 1.06
C LYS A 48 -18.38 11.14 0.17
N GLN A 49 -19.27 12.12 0.31
CA GLN A 49 -19.22 13.36 -0.46
C GLN A 49 -18.05 14.29 -0.07
N LEU A 50 -17.39 14.03 1.07
CA LEU A 50 -16.22 14.79 1.50
C LEU A 50 -14.95 14.36 0.78
N VAL A 51 -14.99 13.28 -0.01
CA VAL A 51 -13.85 12.83 -0.79
C VAL A 51 -14.23 12.66 -2.26
N THR A 52 -13.51 13.37 -3.13
CA THR A 52 -13.72 13.30 -4.58
C THR A 52 -12.40 13.08 -5.31
N ILE A 53 -12.48 12.63 -6.56
CA ILE A 53 -11.32 12.48 -7.43
C ILE A 53 -11.60 13.16 -8.78
N SER A 54 -10.59 13.77 -9.38
CA SER A 54 -10.69 14.33 -10.73
C SER A 54 -9.32 14.47 -11.36
N THR A 55 -9.28 14.68 -12.67
CA THR A 55 -8.03 15.13 -13.30
C THR A 55 -7.83 16.62 -13.10
N ALA A 56 -6.59 17.07 -13.06
CA ALA A 56 -6.26 18.50 -13.04
C ALA A 56 -6.92 19.28 -14.18
N HIS A 57 -7.09 18.64 -15.35
CA HIS A 57 -7.80 19.21 -16.50
C HIS A 57 -9.28 19.44 -16.22
N GLN A 58 -10.00 18.41 -15.75
CA GLN A 58 -11.43 18.50 -15.46
C GLN A 58 -11.74 19.38 -14.24
N PHE A 59 -10.79 19.53 -13.33
CA PHE A 59 -10.94 20.34 -12.12
C PHE A 59 -10.60 21.83 -12.34
N LYS A 60 -10.27 22.24 -13.57
CA LYS A 60 -9.97 23.64 -13.89
C LYS A 60 -11.14 24.55 -13.55
N GLY A 61 -10.86 25.68 -12.89
CA GLY A 61 -11.87 26.65 -12.47
C GLY A 61 -12.65 26.25 -11.20
N LYS A 62 -12.41 25.05 -10.65
CA LYS A 62 -12.90 24.63 -9.34
C LYS A 62 -11.80 24.83 -8.30
N GLU A 63 -12.17 24.74 -7.03
CA GLU A 63 -11.27 24.81 -5.88
C GLU A 63 -11.77 23.83 -4.82
N GLY A 64 -10.87 23.28 -4.02
CA GLY A 64 -11.17 22.37 -2.92
C GLY A 64 -10.49 22.81 -1.64
N GLN A 65 -11.04 22.43 -0.48
CA GLN A 65 -10.47 22.79 0.82
C GLN A 65 -9.07 22.18 0.98
N VAL A 66 -8.97 20.86 0.79
CA VAL A 66 -7.71 20.13 0.77
C VAL A 66 -7.51 19.47 -0.59
N ILE A 67 -6.35 19.71 -1.21
CA ILE A 67 -5.96 19.04 -2.46
C ILE A 67 -4.84 18.05 -2.16
N ILE A 68 -4.99 16.83 -2.65
CA ILE A 68 -3.92 15.84 -2.68
C ILE A 68 -3.60 15.55 -4.14
N LEU A 69 -2.45 16.05 -4.60
CA LEU A 69 -1.96 15.82 -5.96
C LEU A 69 -1.26 14.46 -6.03
N LEU A 70 -1.84 13.57 -6.82
CA LEU A 70 -1.35 12.24 -7.13
C LEU A 70 -0.69 12.25 -8.52
N ASP A 71 0.07 11.19 -8.82
CA ASP A 71 0.62 10.95 -10.16
C ASP A 71 1.53 12.08 -10.68
N THR A 72 2.35 12.63 -9.78
CA THR A 72 3.27 13.74 -10.10
C THR A 72 4.34 13.34 -11.12
N GLU A 73 4.72 12.06 -11.14
CA GLU A 73 5.62 11.46 -12.14
C GLU A 73 5.09 11.56 -13.57
N SER A 74 3.77 11.70 -13.74
CA SER A 74 3.16 11.87 -15.07
C SER A 74 3.27 13.31 -15.59
N TYR A 75 3.93 14.23 -14.87
CA TYR A 75 4.19 15.58 -15.34
C TYR A 75 5.68 15.76 -15.73
N PRO A 76 5.97 16.24 -16.96
CA PRO A 76 5.05 16.46 -18.07
C PRO A 76 4.62 15.15 -18.75
N LEU A 77 3.37 15.08 -19.22
CA LEU A 77 2.91 13.96 -20.03
C LEU A 77 3.22 14.21 -21.52
N ILE A 78 4.40 13.82 -21.95
CA ILE A 78 4.82 13.95 -23.35
C ILE A 78 4.52 12.64 -24.10
N HIS A 79 3.64 12.69 -25.10
CA HIS A 79 3.36 11.51 -25.92
C HIS A 79 4.56 11.19 -26.84
N PRO A 80 4.95 9.93 -27.06
CA PRO A 80 6.01 9.59 -28.01
C PRO A 80 5.75 10.15 -29.42
N ASP A 81 4.48 10.20 -29.84
CA ASP A 81 4.11 10.71 -31.17
C ASP A 81 4.35 12.22 -31.37
N LEU A 82 4.54 12.98 -30.28
CA LEU A 82 4.95 14.40 -30.33
C LEU A 82 6.39 14.57 -30.84
N LEU A 83 7.20 13.49 -30.86
CA LEU A 83 8.48 13.49 -31.57
C LEU A 83 8.28 13.64 -33.08
N PHE A 84 7.15 13.17 -33.64
CA PHE A 84 6.81 13.33 -35.06
C PHE A 84 6.15 14.68 -35.38
N SER A 85 5.57 15.37 -34.39
CA SER A 85 4.99 16.72 -34.61
C SER A 85 6.03 17.84 -34.73
N ARG A 86 7.31 17.56 -34.41
CA ARG A 86 8.44 18.46 -34.73
C ARG A 86 8.47 18.87 -36.21
N ILE A 87 7.93 18.03 -37.09
CA ILE A 87 7.84 18.29 -38.53
C ILE A 87 6.79 19.38 -38.85
N PHE A 88 5.82 19.64 -37.95
CA PHE A 88 4.71 20.57 -38.14
C PHE A 88 4.83 21.89 -37.35
N GLY A 89 5.97 22.16 -36.70
CA GLY A 89 6.25 23.48 -36.12
C GLY A 89 5.71 23.74 -34.70
N ASP A 90 5.10 22.74 -34.05
CA ASP A 90 4.89 22.79 -32.59
C ASP A 90 6.15 22.29 -31.89
N SER A 91 6.85 23.22 -31.22
CA SER A 91 8.02 22.90 -30.42
C SER A 91 7.59 22.15 -29.16
N ILE A 92 8.36 21.12 -28.81
CA ILE A 92 8.18 20.35 -27.58
C ILE A 92 8.10 21.28 -26.35
N ASP A 93 8.78 22.42 -26.41
CA ASP A 93 8.76 23.45 -25.38
C ASP A 93 7.34 23.96 -25.09
N LYS A 94 6.49 24.16 -26.12
CA LYS A 94 5.10 24.57 -25.92
C LYS A 94 4.30 23.51 -25.15
N VAL A 95 4.48 22.23 -25.46
CA VAL A 95 3.79 21.15 -24.76
C VAL A 95 4.26 21.03 -23.32
N VAL A 96 5.57 21.18 -23.08
CA VAL A 96 6.13 21.24 -21.72
C VAL A 96 5.56 22.43 -20.96
N ASP A 97 5.42 23.59 -21.59
CA ASP A 97 4.83 24.79 -20.97
C ASP A 97 3.33 24.63 -20.68
N ASP A 98 2.57 23.98 -21.56
CA ASP A 98 1.17 23.66 -21.31
C ASP A 98 1.01 22.67 -20.16
N GLU A 99 1.87 21.64 -20.09
CA GLU A 99 1.91 20.70 -18.97
C GLU A 99 2.32 21.40 -17.67
N ARG A 100 3.25 22.35 -17.73
CA ARG A 100 3.67 23.17 -16.59
C ARG A 100 2.53 24.07 -16.10
N ARG A 101 1.78 24.66 -17.03
CA ARG A 101 0.58 25.44 -16.70
C ARG A 101 -0.49 24.56 -16.04
N LEU A 102 -0.68 23.34 -16.50
CA LEU A 102 -1.60 22.40 -15.88
C LEU A 102 -1.15 22.01 -14.47
N PHE A 103 0.14 21.73 -14.28
CA PHE A 103 0.70 21.46 -12.96
C PHE A 103 0.48 22.66 -12.02
N TYR A 104 0.77 23.88 -12.46
CA TYR A 104 0.47 25.12 -11.72
C TYR A 104 -1.03 25.24 -11.37
N VAL A 105 -1.93 24.93 -12.31
CA VAL A 105 -3.37 24.90 -12.04
C VAL A 105 -3.65 23.94 -10.89
N ALA A 106 -3.15 22.70 -10.92
CA ALA A 106 -3.35 21.72 -9.87
C ALA A 106 -2.86 22.21 -8.48
N LEU A 107 -1.67 22.81 -8.42
CA LEU A 107 -1.12 23.35 -7.17
C LEU A 107 -1.97 24.48 -6.58
N THR A 108 -2.61 25.29 -7.43
CA THR A 108 -3.41 26.45 -7.02
C THR A 108 -4.89 26.13 -6.77
N ARG A 109 -5.28 24.85 -6.75
CA ARG A 109 -6.68 24.45 -6.48
C ARG A 109 -7.01 24.40 -4.98
N ALA A 110 -6.01 24.41 -4.11
CA ALA A 110 -6.17 24.27 -2.67
C ALA A 110 -6.50 25.60 -2.00
N LYS A 111 -7.56 25.63 -1.18
CA LYS A 111 -7.89 26.78 -0.34
C LYS A 111 -7.12 26.78 0.98
N GLU A 112 -6.92 25.61 1.58
CA GLU A 112 -6.25 25.47 2.88
C GLU A 112 -4.93 24.72 2.78
N HIS A 113 -4.97 23.48 2.29
CA HIS A 113 -3.80 22.60 2.29
C HIS A 113 -3.60 21.89 0.96
N LEU A 114 -2.36 21.88 0.50
CA LEU A 114 -1.90 21.15 -0.66
C LEU A 114 -0.91 20.07 -0.23
N PHE A 115 -1.17 18.83 -0.61
CA PHE A 115 -0.25 17.71 -0.44
C PHE A 115 0.18 17.22 -1.82
N ILE A 116 1.49 17.05 -2.01
CA ILE A 116 2.08 16.54 -3.24
C ILE A 116 2.61 15.14 -2.94
N VAL A 117 2.03 14.13 -3.58
CA VAL A 117 2.48 12.74 -3.43
C VAL A 117 3.50 12.43 -4.51
N VAL A 118 4.68 12.01 -4.07
CA VAL A 118 5.83 11.64 -4.90
C VAL A 118 6.18 10.18 -4.61
N ASP A 119 6.56 9.42 -5.64
CA ASP A 119 7.04 8.05 -5.42
C ASP A 119 8.51 8.09 -4.96
N GLY A 120 8.90 7.20 -4.05
CA GLY A 120 10.22 7.24 -3.39
C GLY A 120 11.40 6.93 -4.32
N GLY A 121 11.15 6.48 -5.56
CA GLY A 121 12.18 6.07 -6.51
C GLY A 121 12.89 7.22 -7.21
N THR A 122 12.17 8.31 -7.51
CA THR A 122 12.68 9.47 -8.27
C THR A 122 11.82 10.70 -7.98
N ILE A 123 12.42 11.89 -7.96
CA ILE A 123 11.67 13.14 -7.82
C ILE A 123 11.21 13.59 -9.22
N PRO A 124 9.90 13.85 -9.44
CA PRO A 124 9.40 14.30 -10.72
C PRO A 124 10.01 15.64 -11.15
N PRO A 125 10.26 15.88 -12.45
CA PRO A 125 10.95 17.09 -12.91
C PRO A 125 10.35 18.40 -12.41
N PHE A 126 9.03 18.55 -12.49
CA PHE A 126 8.35 19.77 -12.02
C PHE A 126 8.36 19.92 -10.50
N VAL A 127 8.40 18.81 -9.75
CA VAL A 127 8.56 18.84 -8.29
C VAL A 127 10.00 19.20 -7.93
N GLU A 128 10.99 18.65 -8.64
CA GLU A 128 12.40 18.95 -8.44
C GLU A 128 12.70 20.44 -8.68
N GLU A 129 12.13 21.03 -9.74
CA GLU A 129 12.24 22.46 -9.98
C GLU A 129 11.59 23.30 -8.87
N LEU A 130 10.47 22.84 -8.32
CA LEU A 130 9.76 23.52 -7.24
C LEU A 130 10.59 23.49 -5.95
N THR A 131 11.13 22.33 -5.56
CA THR A 131 11.93 22.17 -4.34
C THR A 131 13.28 22.89 -4.38
N LYS A 132 13.81 23.19 -5.57
CA LYS A 132 14.99 24.08 -5.74
C LYS A 132 14.69 25.54 -5.40
N LYS A 133 13.43 25.96 -5.51
CA LYS A 133 13.02 27.37 -5.30
C LYS A 133 12.41 27.61 -3.92
N ILE A 134 11.73 26.61 -3.37
CA ILE A 134 11.05 26.71 -2.08
C ILE A 134 11.34 25.48 -1.22
N THR A 135 11.47 25.69 0.08
CA THR A 135 11.54 24.61 1.05
C THR A 135 10.14 24.05 1.29
N ILE A 136 9.90 22.82 0.82
CA ILE A 136 8.65 22.10 1.08
C ILE A 136 8.89 21.14 2.24
N PRO A 137 8.20 21.30 3.38
CA PRO A 137 8.36 20.38 4.50
C PRO A 137 7.86 18.98 4.11
N THR A 138 8.63 17.95 4.48
CA THR A 138 8.20 16.57 4.30
C THR A 138 7.09 16.24 5.30
N PHE A 139 6.11 15.47 4.84
CA PHE A 139 5.01 15.07 5.69
C PHE A 139 5.43 13.90 6.58
N ASN A 140 5.33 14.08 7.91
CA ASN A 140 5.67 13.02 8.85
C ASN A 140 4.52 12.01 8.97
N TRP A 141 4.62 10.91 8.22
CA TRP A 141 3.64 9.83 8.23
C TRP A 141 3.49 9.14 9.60
N LEU A 142 4.48 9.21 10.48
CA LEU A 142 4.42 8.61 11.82
C LEU A 142 3.34 9.26 12.71
N LEU A 143 2.94 10.50 12.41
CA LEU A 143 1.86 11.20 13.13
C LEU A 143 0.46 10.73 12.73
N TYR A 144 0.36 9.96 11.64
CA TYR A 144 -0.88 9.42 11.11
C TYR A 144 -0.71 7.92 10.91
N PRO A 145 -0.52 7.14 11.99
CA PRO A 145 -0.53 5.69 11.88
C PRO A 145 -1.86 5.26 11.26
N SER A 146 -1.80 4.26 10.38
CA SER A 146 -2.99 3.67 9.77
C SER A 146 -4.01 3.35 10.86
N PRO A 147 -5.30 3.75 10.78
CA PRO A 147 -6.33 3.20 11.67
C PRO A 147 -6.59 1.70 11.39
N ILE A 148 -5.81 1.09 10.49
CA ILE A 148 -5.75 -0.35 10.31
C ILE A 148 -4.71 -0.86 11.34
N ASP A 149 -5.11 -0.88 12.61
CA ASP A 149 -4.45 -1.71 13.64
C ASP A 149 -4.82 -3.20 13.44
N GLU A 150 -5.81 -3.49 12.59
CA GLU A 150 -6.15 -4.84 12.15
C GLU A 150 -5.32 -5.22 10.92
N ILE A 151 -4.20 -5.90 11.13
CA ILE A 151 -3.59 -6.71 10.07
C ILE A 151 -4.71 -7.53 9.43
N ARG A 152 -5.01 -7.38 8.13
CA ARG A 152 -6.13 -8.10 7.50
C ARG A 152 -5.71 -9.43 6.92
N TYR A 153 -4.47 -9.47 6.45
CA TYR A 153 -3.87 -10.65 5.88
C TYR A 153 -2.51 -10.91 6.50
N ILE A 154 -2.24 -12.19 6.72
CA ILE A 154 -0.93 -12.69 7.09
C ILE A 154 -0.42 -13.56 5.96
N THR A 155 0.78 -13.25 5.47
CA THR A 155 1.48 -14.11 4.53
C THR A 155 2.46 -14.96 5.31
N ILE A 156 2.22 -16.27 5.33
CA ILE A 156 3.14 -17.23 5.91
C ILE A 156 4.15 -17.59 4.82
N LYS A 157 5.42 -17.31 5.08
CA LYS A 157 6.55 -17.68 4.21
C LYS A 157 7.37 -18.78 4.85
N ILE A 158 7.74 -19.78 4.06
CA ILE A 158 8.50 -20.94 4.52
C ILE A 158 9.75 -21.05 3.66
N ALA A 159 10.92 -20.96 4.28
CA ALA A 159 12.21 -21.04 3.61
C ALA A 159 13.10 -22.10 4.26
N ASN A 160 14.22 -22.40 3.61
CA ASN A 160 15.23 -23.26 4.22
C ASN A 160 16.03 -22.43 5.22
N GLN A 161 16.33 -23.01 6.38
CA GLN A 161 17.37 -22.47 7.24
C GLN A 161 18.71 -22.45 6.51
N THR A 162 19.65 -21.61 6.97
CA THR A 162 20.98 -21.47 6.37
C THR A 162 21.68 -22.84 6.23
N ASN A 163 22.17 -23.14 5.02
CA ASN A 163 22.80 -24.42 4.66
C ASN A 163 21.93 -25.67 4.76
N GLN A 164 20.60 -25.53 4.90
CA GLN A 164 19.66 -26.65 4.92
C GLN A 164 18.87 -26.75 3.61
N LYS A 165 18.17 -27.89 3.43
CA LYS A 165 17.29 -28.16 2.29
C LYS A 165 15.90 -28.66 2.73
N GLY A 166 15.44 -28.20 3.89
CA GLY A 166 14.22 -28.70 4.54
C GLY A 166 12.95 -28.62 3.69
N THR A 167 12.76 -27.54 2.93
CA THR A 167 11.57 -27.33 2.08
C THR A 167 11.44 -28.32 0.93
N ILE A 168 12.53 -29.00 0.53
CA ILE A 168 12.49 -30.02 -0.52
C ILE A 168 11.72 -31.25 -0.04
N ALA A 169 11.92 -31.64 1.23
CA ALA A 169 11.30 -32.84 1.82
C ALA A 169 9.79 -32.69 2.05
N ILE A 170 9.31 -31.46 2.22
CA ILE A 170 7.89 -31.15 2.48
C ILE A 170 7.19 -30.47 1.30
N LYS A 171 7.82 -30.42 0.12
CA LYS A 171 7.32 -29.67 -1.05
C LYS A 171 5.92 -30.11 -1.50
N ASP A 172 5.67 -31.42 -1.52
CA ASP A 172 4.40 -31.96 -2.03
C ASP A 172 3.26 -31.66 -1.04
N GLN A 173 3.55 -31.73 0.27
CA GLN A 173 2.64 -31.37 1.34
C GLN A 173 2.32 -29.87 1.31
N LEU A 174 3.33 -29.02 1.12
CA LEU A 174 3.13 -27.56 0.96
C LEU A 174 2.25 -27.25 -0.26
N SER A 175 2.50 -27.92 -1.38
CA SER A 175 1.70 -27.75 -2.59
C SER A 175 0.26 -28.22 -2.40
N ALA A 176 0.06 -29.36 -1.73
CA ALA A 176 -1.25 -29.90 -1.39
C ALA A 176 -2.02 -28.99 -0.41
N ASP A 177 -1.31 -28.36 0.52
CA ASP A 177 -1.84 -27.35 1.45
C ASP A 177 -1.88 -25.93 0.82
N GLY A 178 -1.82 -25.83 -0.51
CA GLY A 178 -2.09 -24.60 -1.25
C GLY A 178 -1.00 -23.51 -1.16
N TYR A 179 0.19 -23.82 -0.64
CA TYR A 179 1.34 -22.91 -0.71
C TYR A 179 1.86 -22.82 -2.13
N LYS A 180 2.34 -21.63 -2.50
CA LYS A 180 2.95 -21.33 -3.80
C LYS A 180 4.44 -21.11 -3.64
N TYR A 181 5.21 -21.51 -4.64
CA TYR A 181 6.66 -21.28 -4.65
C TYR A 181 7.00 -19.90 -5.21
N GLY A 182 7.88 -19.17 -4.54
CA GLY A 182 8.48 -17.91 -4.95
C GLY A 182 10.01 -17.99 -4.94
N SER A 183 10.68 -17.33 -5.89
CA SER A 183 12.14 -17.40 -6.05
C SER A 183 12.88 -16.09 -5.75
N LYS A 184 12.16 -14.99 -5.48
CA LYS A 184 12.72 -13.66 -5.21
C LYS A 184 12.09 -13.05 -3.95
N PRO A 185 12.86 -12.38 -3.08
CA PRO A 185 14.31 -12.14 -3.15
C PRO A 185 15.16 -13.40 -2.88
N SER A 186 14.58 -14.41 -2.24
CA SER A 186 15.16 -15.74 -2.02
C SER A 186 14.12 -16.84 -2.29
N PRO A 187 14.53 -18.10 -2.49
CA PRO A 187 13.63 -19.24 -2.58
C PRO A 187 12.77 -19.43 -1.32
N HIS A 188 11.44 -19.40 -1.46
CA HIS A 188 10.51 -19.62 -0.37
C HIS A 188 9.16 -20.15 -0.88
N TRP A 189 8.41 -20.79 0.00
CA TRP A 189 6.99 -21.07 -0.19
C TRP A 189 6.16 -20.01 0.52
N TYR A 190 4.99 -19.68 0.00
CA TYR A 190 4.13 -18.71 0.67
C TYR A 190 2.65 -19.03 0.47
N ARG A 191 1.86 -18.68 1.47
CA ARG A 191 0.39 -18.66 1.42
C ARG A 191 -0.13 -17.50 2.25
N THR A 192 -1.18 -16.86 1.76
CA THR A 192 -1.80 -15.71 2.42
C THR A 192 -3.13 -16.14 3.04
N TYR A 193 -3.32 -15.78 4.30
CA TYR A 193 -4.50 -16.09 5.12
C TYR A 193 -5.16 -14.79 5.57
N PHE A 194 -6.45 -14.83 5.92
CA PHE A 194 -7.03 -13.74 6.70
C PHE A 194 -6.43 -13.76 8.10
N ALA A 195 -6.05 -12.60 8.63
CA ALA A 195 -5.38 -12.52 9.92
C ALA A 195 -6.25 -13.07 11.07
N GLN A 196 -7.57 -12.87 10.99
CA GLN A 196 -8.52 -13.42 11.97
C GLN A 196 -8.42 -14.96 12.07
N ASP A 197 -8.12 -15.67 10.98
CA ASP A 197 -8.05 -17.13 10.96
C ASP A 197 -6.76 -17.63 11.65
N ILE A 198 -5.70 -16.82 11.60
CA ILE A 198 -4.43 -17.07 12.29
C ILE A 198 -4.54 -16.68 13.77
N LEU A 199 -5.22 -15.56 14.06
CA LEU A 199 -5.43 -15.04 15.42
C LEU A 199 -6.46 -15.84 16.23
N ALA A 200 -7.42 -16.49 15.57
CA ALA A 200 -8.43 -17.34 16.22
C ALA A 200 -7.86 -18.64 16.81
N GLN A 201 -6.63 -19.00 16.46
CA GLN A 201 -5.96 -20.17 17.04
C GLN A 201 -5.32 -19.81 18.38
N SER A 202 -5.38 -20.73 19.34
CA SER A 202 -4.85 -20.55 20.69
C SER A 202 -3.36 -20.20 20.69
N SER A 203 -2.60 -20.64 19.66
CA SER A 203 -1.26 -20.13 19.35
C SER A 203 -0.84 -20.37 17.89
N ARG A 204 0.15 -19.62 17.41
CA ARG A 204 0.81 -19.86 16.12
C ARG A 204 1.54 -21.22 16.10
N LEU A 205 2.05 -21.67 17.24
CA LEU A 205 2.66 -23.01 17.37
C LEU A 205 1.65 -24.12 17.12
N GLU A 206 0.41 -23.95 17.59
CA GLU A 206 -0.68 -24.87 17.32
C GLU A 206 -1.04 -24.91 15.82
N PHE A 207 -1.11 -23.74 15.16
CA PHE A 207 -1.27 -23.66 13.71
C PHE A 207 -0.21 -24.48 12.96
N LEU A 208 1.06 -24.25 13.32
CA LEU A 208 2.19 -24.91 12.68
C LEU A 208 2.17 -26.43 12.95
N SER A 209 1.85 -26.83 14.18
CA SER A 209 1.81 -28.24 14.58
C SER A 209 0.65 -29.01 13.94
N ASN A 210 -0.50 -28.34 13.71
CA ASN A 210 -1.67 -28.92 13.05
C ASN A 210 -1.55 -28.95 11.52
N SER A 211 -0.57 -28.26 10.95
CA SER A 211 -0.33 -28.29 9.51
C SER A 211 0.17 -29.67 9.06
N ILE A 212 -0.22 -30.07 7.84
CA ILE A 212 0.11 -31.38 7.26
C ILE A 212 1.63 -31.58 7.15
N TRP A 213 2.37 -30.48 6.96
CA TRP A 213 3.83 -30.45 6.80
C TRP A 213 4.58 -30.24 8.12
N GLY A 214 3.92 -29.76 9.18
CA GLY A 214 4.57 -29.31 10.40
C GLY A 214 5.32 -30.41 11.17
N SER A 215 4.74 -31.60 11.28
CA SER A 215 5.35 -32.73 12.00
C SER A 215 6.57 -33.33 11.30
N GLN A 216 6.68 -33.15 9.98
CA GLN A 216 7.78 -33.66 9.15
C GLN A 216 8.85 -32.58 8.87
N SER A 217 8.67 -31.38 9.43
CA SER A 217 9.50 -30.23 9.15
C SER A 217 10.86 -30.35 9.84
N ASN A 218 11.93 -30.24 9.05
CA ASN A 218 13.31 -30.26 9.53
C ASN A 218 14.17 -29.30 8.71
N GLY A 219 14.87 -28.37 9.37
CA GLY A 219 15.73 -27.40 8.70
C GLY A 219 14.96 -26.32 7.92
N ILE A 220 13.78 -25.93 8.39
CA ILE A 220 12.98 -24.84 7.80
C ILE A 220 12.79 -23.67 8.76
N GLU A 221 12.61 -22.48 8.20
CA GLU A 221 12.21 -21.27 8.89
C GLU A 221 10.85 -20.81 8.36
N VAL A 222 10.00 -20.30 9.25
CA VAL A 222 8.65 -19.85 8.95
C VAL A 222 8.47 -18.44 9.45
N HIS A 223 8.13 -17.52 8.56
CA HIS A 223 7.88 -16.11 8.85
C HIS A 223 6.41 -15.78 8.62
N PHE A 224 5.78 -15.21 9.64
CA PHE A 224 4.44 -14.66 9.56
C PHE A 224 4.55 -13.17 9.26
N CYS A 225 4.26 -12.78 8.03
CA CYS A 225 4.46 -11.41 7.56
C CYS A 225 3.13 -10.66 7.43
N ASP A 226 3.14 -9.37 7.75
CA ASP A 226 2.00 -8.46 7.51
C ASP A 226 1.86 -8.09 6.01
N GLU A 227 0.94 -7.18 5.71
CA GLU A 227 0.70 -6.68 4.35
C GLU A 227 1.85 -5.82 3.79
N GLN A 228 2.77 -5.37 4.63
CA GLN A 228 3.98 -4.61 4.28
C GLN A 228 5.22 -5.50 4.21
N ASP A 229 5.04 -6.83 4.30
CA ASP A 229 6.11 -7.82 4.31
C ASP A 229 7.04 -7.74 5.54
N GLN A 230 6.56 -7.12 6.63
CA GLN A 230 7.28 -7.12 7.91
C GLN A 230 6.95 -8.39 8.69
N ALA A 231 7.98 -9.05 9.22
CA ALA A 231 7.81 -10.26 10.02
C ALA A 231 7.28 -9.91 11.42
N LEU A 232 6.12 -10.46 11.76
CA LEU A 232 5.46 -10.34 13.06
C LEU A 232 5.83 -11.50 14.00
N ALA A 233 6.10 -12.68 13.45
CA ALA A 233 6.65 -13.81 14.18
C ALA A 233 7.55 -14.66 13.28
N THR A 234 8.56 -15.28 13.89
CA THR A 234 9.47 -16.21 13.21
C THR A 234 9.65 -17.47 14.04
N TYR A 235 9.53 -18.62 13.37
CA TYR A 235 9.72 -19.93 13.95
C TYR A 235 10.70 -20.76 13.13
N SER A 236 11.45 -21.62 13.79
CA SER A 236 12.30 -22.62 13.16
C SER A 236 11.84 -24.02 13.54
N ALA A 237 11.86 -24.96 12.58
CA ALA A 237 11.55 -26.36 12.83
C ALA A 237 12.76 -27.25 12.57
N ASN A 238 13.10 -28.08 13.55
CA ASN A 238 14.17 -29.08 13.48
C ASN A 238 13.67 -30.41 14.06
N ASN A 239 13.70 -31.47 13.23
CA ASN A 239 13.17 -32.80 13.57
C ASN A 239 11.74 -32.76 14.13
N GLY A 240 10.84 -31.95 13.55
CA GLY A 240 9.46 -31.80 14.01
C GLY A 240 9.28 -30.96 15.28
N ASN A 241 10.38 -30.52 15.91
CA ASN A 241 10.33 -29.63 17.07
C ASN A 241 10.40 -28.17 16.62
N TRP A 242 9.50 -27.35 17.16
CA TRP A 242 9.38 -25.93 16.86
C TRP A 242 10.10 -25.08 17.90
N THR A 243 10.87 -24.10 17.44
CA THR A 243 11.49 -23.07 18.29
C THR A 243 10.98 -21.70 17.84
N CYS A 244 10.51 -20.90 18.80
CA CYS A 244 10.09 -19.52 18.56
C CYS A 244 11.32 -18.60 18.65
N GLU A 245 11.60 -17.83 17.61
CA GLU A 245 12.66 -16.80 17.65
C GLU A 245 12.12 -15.50 18.23
N PHE A 246 10.96 -15.06 17.73
CA PHE A 246 10.16 -13.99 18.30
C PHE A 246 8.71 -14.12 17.82
N ASP A 247 7.80 -13.53 18.58
CA ASP A 247 6.39 -13.51 18.28
C ASP A 247 5.73 -12.27 18.86
N ASN A 248 5.58 -11.26 18.00
CA ASN A 248 5.04 -9.94 18.32
C ASN A 248 3.62 -9.77 17.76
N PHE A 249 2.87 -10.86 17.58
CA PHE A 249 1.47 -10.74 17.21
C PHE A 249 0.70 -9.97 18.29
N PRO A 250 -0.12 -8.97 17.93
CA PRO A 250 -0.94 -8.27 18.91
C PRO A 250 -1.90 -9.26 19.56
N GLU A 251 -1.91 -9.32 20.89
CA GLU A 251 -2.92 -10.08 21.62
C GLU A 251 -4.31 -9.55 21.24
N LEU A 252 -5.20 -10.44 20.80
CA LEU A 252 -6.61 -10.10 20.67
C LEU A 252 -7.11 -9.72 22.06
N LYS A 253 -7.35 -8.43 22.29
CA LYS A 253 -8.22 -8.01 23.38
C LYS A 253 -9.60 -8.54 23.03
N LEU A 254 -9.94 -9.70 23.59
CA LEU A 254 -11.32 -10.14 23.67
C LEU A 254 -12.06 -9.05 24.44
N ASP A 255 -12.92 -8.28 23.78
CA ASP A 255 -13.86 -7.39 24.45
C ASP A 255 -14.86 -8.26 25.22
N VAL A 256 -14.49 -8.66 26.45
CA VAL A 256 -15.36 -9.37 27.40
C VAL A 256 -16.35 -8.39 28.06
N GLN A 257 -16.86 -7.39 27.33
CA GLN A 257 -17.80 -6.40 27.90
C GLN A 257 -19.20 -6.37 27.26
N ASN A 258 -19.58 -7.35 26.43
CA ASN A 258 -20.97 -7.44 25.94
C ASN A 258 -21.63 -8.81 26.19
N LEU A 259 -21.38 -9.41 27.35
CA LEU A 259 -22.15 -10.55 27.88
C LEU A 259 -22.44 -10.36 29.37
N SER A 260 -23.03 -9.23 29.74
CA SER A 260 -23.79 -9.08 30.98
C SER A 260 -24.59 -7.77 30.95
N SER A 261 -25.79 -7.82 30.37
CA SER A 261 -26.96 -6.97 30.70
C SER A 261 -28.15 -7.48 29.89
#